data_AF-A0A4R7RZX8-F1
#
_entry.id   AF-A0A4R7RZX8-F1
#
_cell.length_a   1.000
_cell.length_b   1.000
_cell.length_c   1.000
_cell.angle_alpha   90.00
_cell.angle_beta   90.00
_cell.angle_gamma   90.00
#
_symmetry.space_group_name_H-M   'P 1'
#
loop_
_entity.id
_entity.type
_entity.pdbx_description
1 polymer ?
#
loop_
_entity_poly.entity_id
_entity_poly.type
_entity_poly.pdbx_seq_one_letter_code
_entity_poly.pdbx_strand_id
1 'polypeptide(L)'
;MTLLTRLALATAGALLASCASKKVSLSDDPLAFPIAEEEPAYIPTYSKSALAGWPKGRAMDPYDKSRVRLDEEVHAYHVGRLPSRDRQEMHEAHTVYRVEQHARWDTRLPATPMESRGVVLGIVEPSRNEVPKNALIEQERQSLMAKTQSLQITMTKLNSLQRDLEKKRSEFDDAEKESKEIQLYLAKTIQERDQVSEQLKKANERIVELEDNERLRVRGSSSQGINSGKK
;
A
#
# COMPACT_ATOMS: atom_id res chain seq x y z
N MET A 1 -37.59 -75.04 40.28
CA MET A 1 -38.56 -74.28 39.46
C MET A 1 -38.40 -72.77 39.71
N THR A 2 -37.38 -72.12 39.15
CA THR A 2 -37.02 -70.73 39.54
C THR A 2 -36.46 -69.84 38.42
N LEU A 3 -36.33 -70.35 37.19
CA LEU A 3 -35.73 -69.60 36.06
C LEU A 3 -36.75 -68.99 35.08
N LEU A 4 -37.93 -69.61 34.91
CA LEU A 4 -38.96 -69.13 33.98
C LEU A 4 -39.71 -67.89 34.46
N THR A 5 -39.80 -67.65 35.78
CA THR A 5 -40.53 -66.50 36.34
C THR A 5 -39.78 -65.17 36.25
N ARG A 6 -38.45 -65.20 36.05
CA ARG A 6 -37.64 -63.96 35.92
C ARG A 6 -37.68 -63.36 34.52
N LEU A 7 -37.91 -64.15 33.47
CA LEU A 7 -37.97 -63.65 32.10
C LEU A 7 -39.28 -62.88 31.82
N ALA A 8 -40.40 -63.35 32.39
CA ALA A 8 -41.72 -62.72 32.22
C ALA A 8 -41.83 -61.33 32.88
N LEU A 9 -41.05 -61.06 33.94
CA LEU A 9 -41.04 -59.76 34.59
C LEU A 9 -40.26 -58.71 33.79
N ALA A 10 -39.26 -59.14 33.02
CA ALA A 10 -38.44 -58.25 32.19
C ALA A 10 -39.19 -57.74 30.94
N THR A 11 -40.04 -58.58 30.33
CA THR A 11 -40.81 -58.19 29.14
C THR A 11 -42.00 -57.28 29.47
N ALA A 12 -42.60 -57.42 30.66
CA ALA A 12 -43.65 -56.52 31.14
C ALA A 12 -43.15 -55.08 31.37
N GLY A 13 -41.91 -54.91 31.85
CA GLY A 13 -41.29 -53.60 32.04
C GLY A 13 -41.03 -52.83 30.74
N ALA A 14 -40.75 -53.53 29.64
CA ALA A 14 -40.46 -52.91 28.35
C ALA A 14 -41.71 -52.31 27.65
N LEU A 15 -42.90 -52.87 27.90
CA LEU A 15 -44.14 -52.39 27.26
C LEU A 15 -44.73 -51.13 27.92
N LEU A 16 -44.49 -50.92 29.22
CA LEU A 16 -44.96 -49.72 29.93
C LEU A 16 -44.13 -48.45 29.63
N ALA A 17 -42.96 -48.59 29.02
CA ALA A 17 -42.13 -47.46 28.58
C ALA A 17 -42.59 -46.82 27.25
N SER A 18 -43.50 -47.47 26.50
CA SER A 18 -43.93 -47.02 25.17
C SER A 18 -45.00 -45.92 25.16
N CYS A 19 -45.65 -45.66 26.30
CA CYS A 19 -46.71 -44.66 26.44
C CYS A 19 -46.19 -43.30 26.96
N ALA A 20 -44.95 -42.93 26.61
CA ALA A 20 -44.39 -41.62 26.89
C ALA A 20 -45.08 -40.54 26.05
N SER A 21 -46.12 -39.93 26.60
CA SER A 21 -46.84 -38.80 25.99
C SER A 21 -45.88 -37.67 25.62
N LYS A 22 -45.62 -37.49 24.31
CA LYS A 22 -44.95 -36.30 23.78
C LYS A 22 -45.81 -35.10 24.10
N LYS A 23 -45.38 -34.29 25.07
CA LYS A 23 -45.83 -32.89 25.17
C LYS A 23 -45.40 -32.20 23.88
N VAL A 24 -46.37 -31.84 23.03
CA VAL A 24 -46.14 -30.97 21.89
C VAL A 24 -45.73 -29.62 22.46
N SER A 25 -44.47 -29.23 22.29
CA SER A 25 -44.02 -27.87 22.55
C SER A 25 -44.70 -26.96 21.54
N LEU A 26 -45.34 -25.90 22.04
CA LEU A 26 -46.11 -24.94 21.26
C LEU A 26 -45.16 -23.92 20.58
N SER A 27 -44.22 -24.42 19.77
CA SER A 27 -43.08 -23.65 19.23
C SER A 27 -43.20 -23.28 17.75
N ASP A 28 -44.14 -23.89 17.02
CA ASP A 28 -44.19 -23.83 15.56
C ASP A 28 -45.28 -22.85 15.07
N ASP A 29 -45.39 -21.69 15.75
CA ASP A 29 -46.21 -20.56 15.29
C ASP A 29 -45.35 -19.64 14.39
N PRO A 30 -45.60 -19.55 13.07
CA PRO A 30 -44.77 -18.79 12.14
C PRO A 30 -44.87 -17.25 12.32
N LEU A 31 -45.66 -16.77 13.28
CA LEU A 31 -45.74 -15.36 13.68
C LEU A 31 -45.08 -15.06 15.04
N ALA A 32 -44.53 -16.06 15.73
CA ALA A 32 -43.76 -15.85 16.94
C ALA A 32 -42.38 -15.25 16.61
N PHE A 33 -42.18 -13.96 16.91
CA PHE A 33 -40.86 -13.34 16.85
C PHE A 33 -39.91 -14.08 17.80
N PRO A 34 -38.68 -14.44 17.38
CA PRO A 34 -37.71 -15.00 18.29
C PRO A 34 -37.41 -13.97 19.38
N ILE A 35 -37.68 -14.33 20.63
CA ILE A 35 -37.17 -13.58 21.78
C ILE A 35 -35.65 -13.76 21.73
N ALA A 36 -34.95 -12.78 21.20
CA ALA A 36 -33.51 -12.71 21.32
C ALA A 36 -33.21 -12.68 22.82
N GLU A 37 -32.50 -13.69 23.32
CA GLU A 37 -31.89 -13.61 24.64
C GLU A 37 -30.90 -12.44 24.57
N GLU A 38 -31.25 -11.32 25.18
CA GLU A 38 -30.34 -10.20 25.35
C GLU A 38 -29.20 -10.67 26.26
N GLU A 39 -28.12 -11.18 25.66
CA GLU A 39 -26.88 -11.46 26.37
C GLU A 39 -26.48 -10.17 27.11
N PRO A 40 -26.50 -10.14 28.45
CA PRO A 40 -26.16 -8.94 29.19
C PRO A 40 -24.70 -8.64 28.89
N ALA A 41 -24.45 -7.49 28.24
CA ALA A 41 -23.14 -7.13 27.72
C ALA A 41 -22.05 -7.43 28.77
N TYR A 42 -21.13 -8.34 28.43
CA TYR A 42 -20.08 -8.79 29.34
C TYR A 42 -19.12 -7.64 29.63
N ILE A 43 -19.45 -6.83 30.62
CA ILE A 43 -18.55 -5.86 31.23
C ILE A 43 -17.52 -6.70 32.00
N PRO A 44 -16.23 -6.69 31.64
CA PRO A 44 -15.20 -7.41 32.37
C PRO A 44 -15.00 -6.73 33.73
N THR A 45 -15.78 -7.15 34.72
CA THR A 45 -15.58 -6.76 36.11
C THR A 45 -14.25 -7.34 36.55
N TYR A 46 -13.26 -6.47 36.76
CA TYR A 46 -11.92 -6.86 37.21
C TYR A 46 -12.03 -7.79 38.41
N SER A 47 -11.45 -8.99 38.31
CA SER A 47 -11.51 -9.96 39.39
C SER A 47 -10.84 -9.37 40.64
N LYS A 48 -11.47 -9.58 41.82
CA LYS A 48 -10.91 -9.08 43.09
C LYS A 48 -9.48 -9.56 43.35
N SER A 49 -9.09 -10.71 42.78
CA SER A 49 -7.73 -11.24 42.80
C SER A 49 -6.74 -10.42 41.95
N ALA A 50 -7.14 -9.94 40.77
CA ALA A 50 -6.28 -9.08 39.94
C ALA A 50 -6.01 -7.73 40.62
N LEU A 51 -7.00 -7.18 41.33
CA LEU A 51 -6.88 -5.92 42.10
C LEU A 51 -6.14 -6.09 43.44
N ALA A 52 -5.99 -7.31 43.97
CA ALA A 52 -5.43 -7.53 45.31
C ALA A 52 -3.93 -7.20 45.43
N GLY A 53 -3.18 -7.33 44.33
CA GLY A 53 -1.74 -7.02 44.27
C GLY A 53 -1.41 -5.57 43.90
N TRP A 54 -2.41 -4.75 43.56
CA TRP A 54 -2.18 -3.34 43.22
C TRP A 54 -1.91 -2.55 44.51
N PRO A 55 -0.99 -1.57 44.49
CA PRO A 55 -0.78 -0.71 45.65
C PRO A 55 -2.09 0.00 45.95
N LYS A 56 -2.70 -0.30 47.11
CA LYS A 56 -3.90 0.38 47.56
C LYS A 56 -3.59 1.87 47.61
N GLY A 57 -4.24 2.65 46.73
CA GLY A 57 -4.20 4.10 46.80
C GLY A 57 -4.60 4.55 48.22
N ARG A 58 -4.09 5.70 48.66
CA ARG A 58 -4.50 6.25 49.96
C ARG A 58 -6.03 6.33 49.98
N ALA A 59 -6.66 5.75 51.00
CA ALA A 59 -8.09 5.86 51.19
C ALA A 59 -8.43 7.36 51.32
N MET A 60 -9.16 7.89 50.34
CA MET A 60 -9.74 9.23 50.44
C MET A 60 -10.91 9.17 51.41
N ASP A 61 -11.00 10.16 52.29
CA ASP A 61 -12.23 10.38 53.06
C ASP A 61 -13.35 10.76 52.07
N PRO A 62 -14.51 10.08 52.05
CA PRO A 62 -15.65 10.45 51.22
C PRO A 62 -16.11 11.90 51.37
N TYR A 63 -15.74 12.58 52.46
CA TYR A 63 -16.09 13.97 52.75
C TYR A 63 -14.98 14.98 52.42
N ASP A 64 -13.73 14.57 52.13
CA ASP A 64 -12.64 15.48 51.72
C ASP A 64 -12.73 15.84 50.22
N LYS A 65 -13.73 16.66 49.88
CA LYS A 65 -13.97 17.14 48.52
C LYS A 65 -12.89 18.11 48.04
N SER A 66 -12.29 18.86 48.97
CA SER A 66 -11.33 19.96 48.75
C SER A 66 -10.09 19.55 47.93
N ARG A 67 -9.80 18.25 47.93
CA ARG A 67 -8.62 17.64 47.31
C ARG A 67 -8.86 17.09 45.91
N VAL A 68 -10.12 16.94 45.51
CA VAL A 68 -10.51 16.44 44.18
C VAL A 68 -10.92 17.59 43.27
N ARG A 69 -11.59 18.62 43.83
CA ARG A 69 -11.90 19.89 43.17
C ARG A 69 -11.86 21.01 44.23
N LEU A 70 -11.50 22.22 43.79
CA LEU A 70 -11.80 23.43 44.55
C LEU A 70 -13.30 23.70 44.48
N ASP A 71 -13.86 24.33 45.51
CA ASP A 71 -15.27 24.68 45.55
C ASP A 71 -15.61 25.67 44.42
N GLU A 72 -16.77 25.49 43.80
CA GLU A 72 -17.25 26.34 42.71
C GLU A 72 -17.96 27.58 43.28
N GLU A 73 -17.52 28.78 42.91
CA GLU A 73 -18.19 30.00 43.34
C GLU A 73 -19.35 30.35 42.39
N VAL A 74 -20.54 30.56 42.95
CA VAL A 74 -21.76 30.88 42.20
C VAL A 74 -22.04 32.37 42.35
N HIS A 75 -21.68 33.15 41.34
CA HIS A 75 -21.96 34.57 41.31
C HIS A 75 -23.35 34.86 40.73
N ALA A 76 -24.08 35.77 41.37
CA ALA A 76 -25.40 36.21 40.96
C ALA A 76 -25.31 37.61 40.31
N TYR A 77 -25.54 37.69 39.01
CA TYR A 77 -25.46 38.94 38.25
C TYR A 77 -26.84 39.47 37.90
N HIS A 78 -27.11 40.74 38.20
CA HIS A 78 -28.38 41.39 37.93
C HIS A 78 -28.37 42.07 36.55
N VAL A 79 -29.07 41.50 35.56
CA VAL A 79 -29.00 41.88 34.13
C VAL A 79 -30.30 42.54 33.65
N GLY A 80 -30.16 43.67 32.97
CA GLY A 80 -31.21 44.67 32.82
C GLY A 80 -30.82 45.84 33.72
N ARG A 81 -31.45 46.05 34.89
CA ARG A 81 -31.01 47.08 35.86
C ARG A 81 -31.08 46.64 37.35
N LEU A 82 -32.24 46.74 38.05
CA LEU A 82 -32.55 46.26 39.44
C LEU A 82 -34.09 46.34 39.75
N PRO A 83 -34.59 46.88 40.89
CA PRO A 83 -35.51 48.06 40.89
C PRO A 83 -35.24 49.06 42.05
N SER A 84 -35.58 50.36 41.94
CA SER A 84 -35.38 51.27 43.08
C SER A 84 -36.34 50.89 44.20
N ARG A 85 -35.84 50.87 45.43
CA ARG A 85 -36.62 50.47 46.61
C ARG A 85 -37.91 51.28 46.73
N ASP A 86 -37.87 52.56 46.35
CA ASP A 86 -39.00 53.49 46.39
C ASP A 86 -39.52 53.90 44.99
N ARG A 87 -39.10 53.18 43.93
CA ARG A 87 -39.71 53.09 42.58
C ARG A 87 -40.00 54.38 41.79
N GLN A 88 -39.56 55.56 42.21
CA GLN A 88 -39.63 56.76 41.35
C GLN A 88 -38.81 56.63 40.07
N GLU A 89 -37.78 55.77 40.09
CA GLU A 89 -36.86 55.58 38.99
C GLU A 89 -36.75 54.10 38.59
N MET A 90 -36.59 53.91 37.28
CA MET A 90 -36.52 52.59 36.65
C MET A 90 -35.27 51.84 37.09
N HIS A 91 -35.48 50.65 37.64
CA HIS A 91 -34.52 49.58 37.44
C HIS A 91 -35.26 48.24 37.11
N GLU A 92 -34.69 47.32 36.28
CA GLU A 92 -35.29 46.04 35.80
C GLU A 92 -34.30 44.82 35.80
N ALA A 93 -33.94 44.16 36.90
CA ALA A 93 -32.93 43.08 36.87
C ALA A 93 -33.43 41.64 36.87
N HIS A 94 -32.85 40.85 35.96
CA HIS A 94 -32.89 39.39 35.95
C HIS A 94 -31.61 38.85 36.60
N THR A 95 -31.74 38.02 37.64
CA THR A 95 -30.59 37.39 38.29
C THR A 95 -30.08 36.23 37.45
N VAL A 96 -29.03 36.47 36.68
CA VAL A 96 -28.27 35.45 35.95
C VAL A 96 -27.21 34.88 36.88
N TYR A 97 -27.39 33.62 37.29
CA TYR A 97 -26.34 32.90 38.01
C TYR A 97 -25.27 32.42 37.04
N ARG A 98 -24.02 32.74 37.33
CA ARG A 98 -22.84 32.20 36.64
C ARG A 98 -22.02 31.40 37.64
N VAL A 99 -21.84 30.13 37.35
CA VAL A 99 -20.89 29.29 38.06
C VAL A 99 -19.51 29.61 37.49
N GLU A 100 -18.65 30.23 38.30
CA GLU A 100 -17.27 30.51 37.91
C GLU A 100 -16.35 29.40 38.43
N GLN A 101 -16.15 28.39 37.58
CA GLN A 101 -15.16 27.35 37.85
C GLN A 101 -13.75 27.93 37.71
N HIS A 102 -13.03 28.08 38.83
CA HIS A 102 -11.60 28.30 38.78
C HIS A 102 -10.93 27.07 38.15
N ALA A 103 -10.41 27.22 36.92
CA ALA A 103 -9.74 26.16 36.16
C ALA A 103 -8.34 25.79 36.70
N ARG A 104 -8.19 25.77 38.03
CA ARG A 104 -7.01 25.30 38.75
C ARG A 104 -7.24 23.87 39.21
N TRP A 105 -6.70 22.92 38.46
CA TRP A 105 -6.51 21.57 38.98
C TRP A 105 -5.54 21.63 40.17
N ASP A 106 -5.81 20.90 41.24
CA ASP A 106 -4.90 20.89 42.39
C ASP A 106 -3.61 20.14 42.03
N THR A 107 -2.56 20.89 41.73
CA THR A 107 -1.23 20.36 41.37
C THR A 107 -0.43 19.91 42.59
N ARG A 108 -1.04 19.86 43.79
CA ARG A 108 -0.53 19.12 44.95
C ARG A 108 -0.63 17.60 44.72
N LEU A 109 0.16 17.15 43.74
CA LEU A 109 0.51 15.75 43.51
C LEU A 109 0.87 15.10 44.86
N PRO A 110 0.40 13.88 45.15
CA PRO A 110 0.90 13.16 46.30
C PRO A 110 2.41 12.95 46.11
N ALA A 111 3.21 13.63 46.92
CA ALA A 111 4.65 13.51 46.95
C ALA A 111 5.10 12.16 47.53
N THR A 112 4.78 11.08 46.81
CA THR A 112 5.58 9.87 46.81
C THR A 112 6.61 10.03 45.70
N PRO A 113 7.91 10.13 45.99
CA PRO A 113 8.94 10.13 44.97
C PRO A 113 9.03 8.71 44.37
N MET A 114 8.18 8.44 43.38
CA MET A 114 8.50 7.43 42.38
C MET A 114 9.74 7.91 41.65
N GLU A 115 10.78 7.07 41.58
CA GLU A 115 11.97 7.34 40.78
C GLU A 115 11.55 7.73 39.36
N SER A 116 11.77 8.99 38.97
CA SER A 116 11.33 9.52 37.69
C SER A 116 12.24 9.01 36.56
N ARG A 117 12.03 7.76 36.14
CA ARG A 117 12.67 7.15 34.96
C ARG A 117 12.07 7.69 33.65
N GLY A 118 12.17 9.00 33.47
CA GLY A 118 11.77 9.73 32.27
C GLY A 118 10.27 9.71 31.96
N VAL A 119 9.92 10.25 30.80
CA VAL A 119 8.60 10.03 30.20
C VAL A 119 8.61 8.64 29.58
N VAL A 120 7.83 7.72 30.15
CA VAL A 120 7.59 6.40 29.56
C VAL A 120 6.69 6.57 28.34
N LEU A 121 7.30 6.83 27.19
CA LEU A 121 6.65 6.72 25.88
C LEU A 121 6.45 5.23 25.54
N GLY A 122 5.47 4.62 26.20
CA GLY A 122 5.02 3.24 25.95
C GLY A 122 5.97 2.16 26.49
N ILE A 123 5.65 1.61 27.67
CA ILE A 123 5.96 0.20 27.90
C ILE A 123 5.01 -0.58 27.00
N VAL A 124 5.48 -0.97 25.82
CA VAL A 124 4.83 -2.03 25.04
C VAL A 124 5.10 -3.33 25.79
N GLU A 125 4.08 -3.85 26.47
CA GLU A 125 4.15 -5.20 27.02
C GLU A 125 4.50 -6.18 25.89
N PRO A 126 5.54 -7.04 26.02
CA PRO A 126 5.87 -8.01 24.98
C PRO A 126 4.79 -9.09 24.78
N SER A 127 3.80 -9.15 25.69
CA SER A 127 2.56 -9.93 25.59
C SER A 127 1.42 -9.21 24.87
N ARG A 128 1.50 -7.90 24.65
CA ARG A 128 0.52 -7.11 23.87
C ARG A 128 0.82 -7.25 22.38
N ASN A 129 0.18 -8.24 21.75
CA ASN A 129 -0.02 -8.18 20.30
C ASN A 129 -0.96 -6.99 20.01
N GLU A 130 -0.44 -5.91 19.42
CA GLU A 130 -1.22 -4.76 18.93
C GLU A 130 -2.22 -5.15 17.82
N VAL A 131 -2.06 -6.35 17.28
CA VAL A 131 -2.87 -6.93 16.22
C VAL A 131 -3.82 -7.94 16.85
N PRO A 132 -5.16 -7.78 16.68
CA PRO A 132 -6.10 -8.82 17.07
C PRO A 132 -5.72 -10.15 16.42
N LYS A 133 -5.64 -11.23 17.21
CA LYS A 133 -5.29 -12.60 16.78
C LYS A 133 -6.43 -13.26 15.99
N ASN A 134 -7.00 -12.53 15.04
CA ASN A 134 -8.04 -13.00 14.15
C ASN A 134 -7.34 -13.63 12.95
N ALA A 135 -7.46 -14.95 12.76
CA ALA A 135 -6.80 -15.69 11.68
C ALA A 135 -7.05 -15.09 10.27
N LEU A 136 -8.21 -14.44 10.08
CA LEU A 136 -8.55 -13.69 8.86
C LEU A 136 -7.57 -12.53 8.59
N ILE A 137 -7.22 -11.74 9.62
CA ILE A 137 -6.31 -10.59 9.50
C ILE A 137 -4.88 -11.07 9.19
N GLU A 138 -4.48 -12.22 9.73
CA GLU A 138 -3.18 -12.84 9.43
C GLU A 138 -3.11 -13.31 7.96
N GLN A 139 -4.17 -13.95 7.46
CA GLN A 139 -4.29 -14.35 6.04
C GLN A 139 -4.30 -13.14 5.10
N GLU A 140 -5.05 -12.07 5.43
CA GLU A 140 -5.06 -10.83 4.66
C GLU A 140 -3.68 -10.19 4.59
N ARG A 141 -2.95 -10.13 5.72
CA ARG A 141 -1.58 -9.62 5.76
C ARG A 141 -0.63 -10.45 4.91
N GLN A 142 -0.71 -11.77 4.95
CA GLN A 142 0.09 -12.64 4.08
C GLN A 142 -0.23 -12.39 2.60
N SER A 143 -1.51 -12.24 2.24
CA SER A 143 -1.95 -11.88 0.89
C SER A 143 -1.38 -10.51 0.45
N LEU A 144 -1.42 -9.50 1.32
CA LEU A 144 -0.89 -8.16 1.05
C LEU A 144 0.63 -8.15 0.92
N MET A 145 1.37 -8.91 1.75
CA MET A 145 2.82 -9.06 1.61
C MET A 145 3.18 -9.74 0.29
N ALA A 146 2.51 -10.83 -0.08
CA ALA A 146 2.75 -11.52 -1.35
C ALA A 146 2.46 -10.61 -2.57
N LYS A 147 1.36 -9.85 -2.52
CA LYS A 147 1.05 -8.82 -3.54
C LYS A 147 2.10 -7.71 -3.58
N THR A 148 2.59 -7.24 -2.44
CA THR A 148 3.62 -6.19 -2.37
C THR A 148 4.94 -6.68 -2.96
N GLN A 149 5.35 -7.91 -2.64
CA GLN A 149 6.55 -8.54 -3.22
C GLN A 149 6.40 -8.74 -4.73
N SER A 150 5.24 -9.19 -5.23
CA SER A 150 5.03 -9.33 -6.67
C SER A 150 5.07 -7.98 -7.40
N LEU A 151 4.49 -6.93 -6.82
CA LEU A 151 4.58 -5.56 -7.34
C LEU A 151 6.04 -5.05 -7.39
N GLN A 152 6.83 -5.28 -6.33
CA GLN A 152 8.26 -4.95 -6.32
C GLN A 152 9.04 -5.68 -7.43
N ILE A 153 8.79 -6.97 -7.63
CA ILE A 153 9.41 -7.78 -8.69
C ILE A 153 8.99 -7.28 -10.09
N THR A 154 7.72 -6.92 -10.29
CA THR A 154 7.28 -6.34 -11.57
C THR A 154 7.92 -4.97 -11.82
N MET A 155 8.06 -4.14 -10.78
CA MET A 155 8.69 -2.82 -10.91
C MET A 155 10.19 -2.91 -11.23
N THR A 156 10.94 -3.84 -10.61
CA THR A 156 12.34 -4.05 -10.96
C THR A 156 12.49 -4.58 -12.40
N LYS A 157 11.60 -5.48 -12.85
CA LYS A 157 11.57 -5.97 -14.23
C LYS A 157 11.19 -4.89 -15.25
N LEU A 158 10.26 -4.00 -14.94
CA LEU A 158 9.95 -2.85 -15.80
C LEU A 158 11.15 -1.90 -15.90
N ASN A 159 11.82 -1.62 -14.78
CA ASN A 159 13.02 -0.79 -14.76
C ASN A 159 14.21 -1.43 -15.48
N SER A 160 14.33 -2.76 -15.55
CA SER A 160 15.36 -3.41 -16.38
C SER A 160 15.00 -3.32 -17.87
N LEU A 161 13.75 -3.67 -18.22
CA LEU A 161 13.26 -3.58 -19.60
C LEU A 161 13.35 -2.17 -20.18
N GLN A 162 13.07 -1.13 -19.38
CA GLN A 162 13.25 0.25 -19.82
C GLN A 162 14.72 0.55 -20.19
N ARG A 163 15.68 0.15 -19.35
CA ARG A 163 17.11 0.34 -19.64
C ARG A 163 17.56 -0.46 -20.85
N ASP A 164 17.04 -1.68 -21.03
CA ASP A 164 17.32 -2.50 -22.20
C ASP A 164 16.78 -1.85 -23.48
N LEU A 165 15.59 -1.24 -23.44
CA LEU A 165 15.01 -0.48 -24.56
C LEU A 165 15.78 0.82 -24.85
N GLU A 166 16.20 1.55 -23.82
CA GLU A 166 17.05 2.75 -23.96
C GLU A 166 18.40 2.39 -24.59
N LYS A 167 19.03 1.29 -24.15
CA LYS A 167 20.28 0.77 -24.74
C LYS A 167 20.08 0.32 -26.19
N LYS A 168 19.01 -0.43 -26.47
CA LYS A 168 18.69 -0.88 -27.84
C LYS A 168 18.41 0.30 -28.77
N ARG A 169 17.78 1.36 -28.26
CA ARG A 169 17.60 2.62 -29.00
C ARG A 169 18.93 3.26 -29.35
N SER A 170 19.87 3.40 -28.41
CA SER A 170 21.20 3.93 -28.74
C SER A 170 21.96 3.05 -29.74
N GLU A 171 21.87 1.71 -29.62
CA GLU A 171 22.46 0.78 -30.58
C GLU A 171 21.86 0.94 -31.99
N PHE A 172 20.55 1.24 -32.12
CA PHE A 172 19.92 1.56 -33.40
C PHE A 172 20.32 2.94 -33.93
N ASP A 173 20.36 3.98 -33.09
CA ASP A 173 20.76 5.33 -33.48
C ASP A 173 22.22 5.35 -33.99
N ASP A 174 23.11 4.52 -33.44
CA ASP A 174 24.48 4.35 -33.91
C ASP A 174 24.56 3.52 -35.20
N ALA A 175 23.84 2.40 -35.29
CA ALA A 175 23.75 1.61 -36.53
C ALA A 175 23.16 2.40 -37.72
N GLU A 176 22.26 3.36 -37.46
CA GLU A 176 21.74 4.25 -38.50
C GLU A 176 22.82 5.22 -39.03
N LYS A 177 23.73 5.70 -38.16
CA LYS A 177 24.88 6.52 -38.56
C LYS A 177 25.85 5.71 -39.40
N GLU A 178 26.24 4.52 -38.92
CA GLU A 178 27.11 3.60 -39.67
C GLU A 178 26.53 3.26 -41.05
N SER A 179 25.21 3.00 -41.13
CA SER A 179 24.53 2.74 -42.41
C SER A 179 24.63 3.93 -43.37
N LYS A 180 24.47 5.17 -42.88
CA LYS A 180 24.64 6.39 -43.68
C LYS A 180 26.09 6.59 -44.12
N GLU A 181 27.06 6.35 -43.25
CA GLU A 181 28.48 6.43 -43.59
C GLU A 181 28.88 5.40 -44.67
N ILE A 182 28.39 4.16 -44.55
CA ILE A 182 28.57 3.11 -45.56
C ILE A 182 27.93 3.50 -46.89
N GLN A 183 26.72 4.10 -46.88
CA GLN A 183 26.07 4.59 -48.11
C GLN A 183 26.88 5.71 -48.79
N LEU A 184 27.44 6.65 -48.01
CA LEU A 184 28.30 7.72 -48.53
C LEU A 184 29.61 7.17 -49.10
N TYR A 185 30.23 6.21 -48.42
CA TYR A 185 31.43 5.52 -48.90
C TYR A 185 31.16 4.72 -50.18
N LEU A 186 30.02 4.02 -50.26
CA LEU A 186 29.58 3.31 -51.46
C LEU A 186 29.37 4.28 -52.64
N ALA A 187 28.70 5.40 -52.42
CA ALA A 187 28.49 6.42 -53.45
C ALA A 187 29.83 6.98 -53.97
N LYS A 188 30.79 7.25 -53.08
CA LYS A 188 32.14 7.72 -53.43
C LYS A 188 32.93 6.68 -54.22
N THR A 189 32.92 5.41 -53.80
CA THR A 189 33.64 4.33 -54.52
C THR A 189 33.03 4.02 -55.88
N ILE A 190 31.71 4.16 -56.06
CA ILE A 190 31.06 4.10 -57.38
C ILE A 190 31.54 5.25 -58.27
N GLN A 191 31.61 6.49 -57.75
CA GLN A 191 32.11 7.64 -58.50
C GLN A 191 33.58 7.48 -58.90
N GLU A 192 34.44 6.99 -58.00
CA GLU A 192 35.85 6.71 -58.29
C GLU A 192 36.00 5.62 -59.35
N ARG A 193 35.22 4.53 -59.26
CA ARG A 193 35.16 3.48 -60.29
C ARG A 193 34.77 4.05 -61.64
N ASP A 194 33.76 4.92 -61.69
CA ASP A 194 33.25 5.48 -62.95
C ASP A 194 34.29 6.38 -63.61
N GLN A 195 34.97 7.24 -62.85
CA GLN A 195 36.11 8.03 -63.32
C GLN A 195 37.24 7.16 -63.89
N VAL A 196 37.63 6.09 -63.18
CA VAL A 196 38.65 5.14 -63.67
C VAL A 196 38.17 4.42 -64.93
N SER A 197 36.89 4.06 -65.02
CA SER A 197 36.32 3.41 -66.21
C SER A 197 36.34 4.33 -67.44
N GLU A 198 36.12 5.64 -67.27
CA GLU A 198 36.25 6.63 -68.34
C GLU A 198 37.71 6.83 -68.75
N GLN A 199 38.64 6.86 -67.80
CA GLN A 199 40.07 6.95 -68.08
C GLN A 199 40.55 5.73 -68.87
N LEU A 200 40.10 4.52 -68.51
CA LEU A 200 40.40 3.30 -69.25
C LEU A 200 39.82 3.31 -70.68
N LYS A 201 38.58 3.82 -70.87
CA LYS A 201 38.01 4.00 -72.22
C LYS A 201 38.86 4.94 -73.07
N LYS A 202 39.19 6.14 -72.55
CA LYS A 202 40.04 7.14 -73.23
C LYS A 202 41.44 6.59 -73.53
N ALA A 203 42.02 5.80 -72.63
CA ALA A 203 43.31 5.15 -72.84
C ALA A 203 43.24 4.07 -73.95
N ASN A 204 42.18 3.25 -73.95
CA ASN A 204 41.96 2.24 -74.99
C ASN A 204 41.72 2.87 -76.38
N GLU A 205 40.88 3.91 -76.45
CA GLU A 205 40.68 4.71 -77.67
C GLU A 205 42.02 5.25 -78.18
N ARG A 206 42.84 5.81 -77.28
CA ARG A 206 44.16 6.33 -77.63
C ARG A 206 45.15 5.24 -78.09
N ILE A 207 45.09 4.03 -77.54
CA ILE A 207 45.89 2.90 -78.00
C ILE A 207 45.47 2.50 -79.42
N VAL A 208 44.16 2.39 -79.69
CA VAL A 208 43.64 2.08 -81.04
C VAL A 208 44.05 3.14 -82.06
N GLU A 209 43.96 4.44 -81.72
CA GLU A 209 44.47 5.52 -82.56
C GLU A 209 45.97 5.35 -82.88
N LEU A 210 46.79 5.00 -81.89
CA LEU A 210 48.23 4.81 -82.09
C LEU A 210 48.52 3.58 -82.95
N GLU A 211 47.85 2.45 -82.72
CA GLU A 211 47.95 1.25 -83.56
C GLU A 211 47.58 1.52 -85.02
N ASP A 212 46.49 2.23 -85.28
CA ASP A 212 46.07 2.55 -86.65
C ASP A 212 47.02 3.56 -87.32
N ASN A 213 47.58 4.52 -86.58
CA ASN A 213 48.64 5.40 -87.07
C ASN A 213 49.93 4.60 -87.41
N GLU A 214 50.31 3.61 -86.61
CA GLU A 214 51.45 2.73 -86.90
C GLU A 214 51.19 1.83 -88.12
N ARG A 215 49.99 1.24 -88.24
CA ARG A 215 49.58 0.47 -89.43
C ARG A 215 49.67 1.31 -90.71
N LEU A 216 49.22 2.55 -90.67
CA LEU A 216 49.35 3.50 -91.78
C LEU A 216 50.82 3.80 -92.11
N ARG A 217 51.67 4.00 -91.09
CA ARG A 217 53.11 4.27 -91.26
C ARG A 217 53.86 3.09 -91.89
N VAL A 218 53.60 1.85 -91.44
CA VAL A 218 54.21 0.63 -91.99
C VAL A 218 53.75 0.36 -93.42
N ARG A 219 52.48 0.67 -93.74
CA ARG A 219 51.96 0.58 -95.12
C ARG A 219 52.55 1.66 -96.04
N GLY A 220 52.82 2.86 -95.53
CA GLY A 220 53.50 3.92 -96.27
C GLY A 220 54.95 3.57 -96.60
N SER A 221 55.74 3.11 -95.62
CA SER A 221 57.16 2.79 -95.81
C SER A 221 57.39 1.60 -96.76
N SER A 222 56.49 0.61 -96.76
CA SER A 222 56.57 -0.55 -97.67
C SER A 222 56.30 -0.22 -99.14
N SER A 223 55.58 0.87 -99.45
CA SER A 223 55.36 1.33 -100.83
C SER A 223 56.54 2.11 -101.45
N GLN A 224 57.50 2.53 -100.64
CA GLN A 224 58.58 3.45 -101.06
C GLN A 224 59.91 2.75 -101.38
N GLY A 225 59.97 1.41 -101.29
CA GLY A 225 61.18 0.60 -101.46
C GLY A 225 61.37 -0.11 -102.81
N ILE A 226 60.47 0.04 -103.77
CA ILE A 226 60.45 -0.77 -105.01
C ILE A 226 60.98 -0.01 -106.26
N ASN A 227 61.30 1.29 -106.15
CA ASN A 227 61.64 2.12 -107.33
C ASN A 227 63.02 2.79 -107.28
N SER A 228 64.07 1.99 -107.06
CA SER A 228 65.42 2.24 -107.57
C SER A 228 66.14 0.90 -107.80
N GLY A 229 66.83 0.66 -108.91
CA GLY A 229 66.87 1.37 -110.18
C GLY A 229 67.77 0.60 -111.14
N LYS A 230 67.22 0.09 -112.26
CA LYS A 230 68.05 -0.59 -113.28
C LYS A 230 68.98 0.41 -113.95
N LYS A 231 70.29 0.13 -113.94
CA LYS A 231 71.25 0.42 -115.02
C LYS A 231 72.46 -0.49 -114.87
#